data_AF-A0A3D2N4P2-F1
#
_entry.id   AF-A0A3D2N4P2-F1
#
_cell.length_a   1.000
_cell.length_b   1.000
_cell.length_c   1.000
_cell.angle_alpha   90.00
_cell.angle_beta   90.00
_cell.angle_gamma   90.00
#
_symmetry.space_group_name_H-M   'P 1'
#
loop_
_entity.id
_entity.type
_entity.pdbx_description
1 polymer ?
#
loop_
_entity_poly.entity_id
_entity_poly.type
_entity_poly.pdbx_seq_one_letter_code
_entity_poly.pdbx_strand_id
1 'polypeptide(L)'
;MADMRQDKIPVAEQEPLVRAKNFDEVTLGYSIEKAVREARRCLNCKARPCMNGCPVGVRIPEFIEKVAEGDLESAYAIIKTTNSLPAVCGRVCPQENQ
;
A
#
# COMPACT_ATOMS: atom_id res chain seq x y z
N MET A 1 -3.45 -16.13 10.27
CA MET A 1 -4.84 -15.80 9.87
C MET A 1 -4.91 -14.31 9.62
N ALA A 2 -5.72 -13.86 8.64
CA ALA A 2 -5.82 -12.45 8.30
C ALA A 2 -6.47 -11.65 9.44
N ASP A 3 -5.98 -10.42 9.64
CA ASP A 3 -6.52 -9.47 10.61
C ASP A 3 -7.79 -8.83 10.05
N MET A 4 -8.95 -9.23 10.59
CA MET A 4 -10.27 -8.82 10.10
C MET A 4 -10.79 -7.51 10.70
N ARG A 5 -9.95 -6.71 11.38
CA ARG A 5 -10.33 -5.37 11.81
C ARG A 5 -10.74 -4.53 10.60
N GLN A 6 -11.80 -3.74 10.74
CA GLN A 6 -12.35 -2.94 9.63
C GLN A 6 -11.57 -1.64 9.40
N ASP A 7 -10.92 -1.11 10.43
CA ASP A 7 -10.15 0.13 10.34
C ASP A 7 -8.78 -0.07 9.69
N LYS A 8 -8.41 0.84 8.78
CA LYS A 8 -7.05 0.94 8.24
C LYS A 8 -6.08 1.35 9.34
N ILE A 9 -4.88 0.77 9.31
CA ILE A 9 -3.78 1.29 10.13
C ILE A 9 -3.52 2.73 9.66
N PRO A 10 -3.56 3.75 10.53
CA PRO A 10 -3.38 5.12 10.10
C PRO A 10 -1.93 5.36 9.65
N VAL A 11 -1.80 6.03 8.49
CA VAL A 11 -0.54 6.55 7.99
C VAL A 11 -0.17 7.80 8.79
N ALA A 12 1.13 8.03 9.01
CA ALA A 12 1.56 9.26 9.67
C ALA A 12 1.43 10.43 8.68
N GLU A 13 0.88 11.55 9.16
CA GLU A 13 0.79 12.79 8.41
C GLU A 13 1.42 13.93 9.20
N GLN A 14 1.90 14.96 8.50
CA GLN A 14 2.29 16.21 9.14
C GLN A 14 1.09 16.89 9.82
N GLU A 15 1.35 17.54 10.95
CA GLU A 15 0.37 18.34 11.67
C GLU A 15 -0.22 19.46 10.79
N PRO A 16 -1.54 19.70 10.80
CA PRO A 16 -2.20 20.66 9.91
C PRO A 16 -1.60 22.08 9.96
N LEU A 17 -1.30 22.58 11.16
CA LEU A 17 -0.74 23.92 11.34
C LEU A 17 0.72 24.05 10.86
N VAL A 18 1.43 22.93 10.75
CA VAL A 18 2.80 22.86 10.24
C VAL A 18 2.78 22.73 8.71
N ARG A 19 2.04 21.76 8.16
CA ARG A 19 1.96 21.51 6.71
C ARG A 19 1.34 22.67 5.92
N ALA A 20 0.57 23.54 6.58
CA ALA A 20 0.05 24.76 5.97
C ALA A 20 1.13 25.81 5.64
N LYS A 21 2.39 25.60 6.08
CA LYS A 21 3.47 26.59 6.01
C LYS A 21 4.71 26.11 5.25
N ASN A 22 4.67 24.92 4.65
CA ASN A 22 5.77 24.35 3.89
C ASN A 22 5.26 23.60 2.64
N PHE A 23 6.18 23.13 1.81
CA PHE A 23 5.91 22.30 0.63
C PHE A 23 6.41 20.86 0.79
N ASP A 24 6.69 20.45 2.03
CA ASP A 24 7.18 19.12 2.33
C ASP A 24 6.04 18.09 2.23
N GLU A 25 6.40 16.82 2.04
CA GLU A 25 5.41 15.75 1.88
C GLU A 25 4.51 15.60 3.10
N VAL A 26 3.19 15.70 2.91
CA VAL A 26 2.20 15.61 4.00
C VAL A 26 2.13 14.20 4.57
N THR A 27 2.04 13.20 3.70
CA THR A 27 1.90 11.79 4.08
C THR A 27 3.26 11.13 4.23
N LEU A 28 3.68 10.87 5.46
CA LEU A 28 5.02 10.39 5.79
C LEU A 28 5.20 8.87 5.56
N GLY A 29 4.13 8.18 5.13
CA GLY A 29 4.14 6.75 4.87
C GLY A 29 4.08 5.89 6.13
N TYR A 30 4.31 4.59 5.94
CA TYR A 30 4.33 3.61 7.04
C TYR A 30 5.76 3.32 7.50
N SER A 31 5.91 3.07 8.80
CA SER A 31 7.03 2.26 9.28
C SER A 31 6.88 0.81 8.83
N ILE A 32 7.98 0.06 8.80
CA ILE A 32 7.96 -1.36 8.42
C ILE A 32 6.93 -2.15 9.26
N GLU A 33 6.91 -1.91 10.57
CA GLU A 33 5.95 -2.55 11.48
C GLU A 33 4.49 -2.24 11.12
N LYS A 34 4.17 -0.97 10.81
CA LYS A 34 2.82 -0.57 10.40
C LYS A 34 2.45 -1.18 9.05
N ALA A 35 3.38 -1.20 8.10
CA ALA A 35 3.18 -1.79 6.77
C ALA A 35 2.90 -3.29 6.86
N VAL A 36 3.68 -4.04 7.65
CA VAL A 36 3.46 -5.47 7.91
C VAL A 36 2.09 -5.72 8.56
N ARG A 37 1.70 -4.89 9.54
CA ARG A 37 0.38 -5.01 10.18
C ARG A 37 -0.77 -4.75 9.22
N GLU A 38 -0.68 -3.73 8.37
CA GLU A 38 -1.70 -3.44 7.36
C GLU A 38 -1.74 -4.56 6.30
N ALA A 39 -0.60 -5.07 5.87
CA ALA A 39 -0.50 -6.17 4.91
C ALA A 39 -1.21 -7.44 5.40
N ARG A 40 -1.16 -7.73 6.71
CA ARG A 40 -1.84 -8.87 7.34
C ARG A 40 -3.37 -8.77 7.33
N ARG A 41 -3.96 -7.62 6.97
CA ARG A 41 -5.41 -7.48 6.77
C ARG A 41 -5.89 -8.02 5.42
N CYS A 42 -4.97 -8.20 4.46
CA CYS A 42 -5.32 -8.80 3.18
C CYS A 42 -5.81 -10.24 3.38
N LEU A 43 -6.98 -10.54 2.82
CA LEU A 43 -7.62 -11.86 2.92
C LEU A 43 -7.11 -12.87 1.89
N ASN A 44 -6.19 -12.45 1.01
CA ASN A 44 -5.74 -13.22 -0.15
C ASN A 44 -6.93 -13.74 -0.99
N CYS A 45 -7.84 -12.84 -1.36
CA CYS A 45 -9.10 -13.17 -2.02
C CYS A 45 -8.88 -13.94 -3.33
N LYS A 46 -9.51 -15.10 -3.49
CA LYS A 46 -9.42 -15.92 -4.72
C LYS A 46 -9.81 -15.17 -5.99
N ALA A 47 -10.86 -14.33 -5.93
CA ALA A 47 -11.36 -13.56 -7.06
C ALA A 47 -10.53 -12.29 -7.38
N ARG A 48 -9.61 -11.89 -6.49
CA ARG A 48 -8.67 -10.77 -6.65
C ARG A 48 -9.28 -9.48 -7.26
N PRO A 49 -10.40 -8.95 -6.74
CA PRO A 49 -11.05 -7.76 -7.32
C PRO A 49 -10.14 -6.54 -7.36
N CYS A 50 -9.21 -6.41 -6.42
CA CYS A 50 -8.20 -5.36 -6.40
C CYS A 50 -7.30 -5.35 -7.64
N MET A 51 -6.97 -6.52 -8.20
CA MET A 51 -6.17 -6.60 -9.43
C MET A 51 -6.98 -6.13 -10.65
N ASN A 52 -8.28 -6.41 -10.68
CA ASN A 52 -9.16 -6.01 -11.79
C ASN A 52 -9.41 -4.50 -11.83
N GLY A 53 -9.47 -3.84 -10.67
CA GLY A 53 -9.59 -2.38 -10.61
C GLY A 53 -8.30 -1.65 -10.99
N CYS A 54 -7.14 -2.29 -10.88
CA CYS A 54 -5.87 -1.68 -11.25
C CYS A 54 -5.68 -1.69 -12.78
N PRO A 55 -5.54 -0.53 -13.46
CA PRO A 55 -5.45 -0.47 -14.92
C PRO A 55 -4.27 -1.22 -15.54
N VAL A 56 -3.20 -1.40 -14.76
CA VAL A 56 -1.99 -2.14 -15.18
C VAL A 56 -1.90 -3.54 -14.56
N GLY A 57 -2.95 -3.98 -13.88
CA GLY A 57 -3.05 -5.34 -13.35
C GLY A 57 -1.99 -5.69 -12.31
N VAL A 58 -1.64 -4.78 -11.40
CA VAL A 58 -0.65 -5.04 -10.35
C VAL A 58 -1.02 -6.30 -9.58
N ARG A 59 -0.05 -7.19 -9.33
CA ARG A 59 -0.20 -8.43 -8.56
C ARG A 59 -0.33 -8.15 -7.06
N ILE A 60 -1.41 -7.46 -6.67
CA ILE A 60 -1.61 -6.88 -5.34
C ILE A 60 -1.53 -7.91 -4.20
N PRO A 61 -2.28 -9.03 -4.23
CA PRO A 61 -2.22 -10.00 -3.13
C PRO A 61 -0.81 -10.57 -2.91
N GLU A 62 -0.04 -10.69 -3.99
CA GLU A 62 1.25 -11.39 -3.98
C GLU A 62 2.37 -10.53 -3.40
N PHE A 63 2.44 -9.24 -3.77
CA PHE A 63 3.40 -8.37 -3.11
C PHE A 63 3.01 -8.10 -1.65
N ILE A 64 1.71 -8.04 -1.35
CA ILE A 64 1.22 -7.82 0.02
C ILE A 64 1.61 -9.01 0.92
N GLU A 65 1.53 -10.24 0.42
CA GLU A 65 1.99 -11.43 1.14
C GLU A 65 3.47 -11.31 1.53
N LYS A 66 4.32 -10.86 0.60
CA LYS A 66 5.75 -10.60 0.88
C LYS A 66 5.98 -9.49 1.90
N VAL A 67 5.19 -8.41 1.86
CA VAL A 67 5.22 -7.39 2.92
C VAL A 67 4.81 -7.98 4.28
N ALA A 68 3.80 -8.85 4.34
CA ALA A 68 3.36 -9.48 5.59
C ALA A 68 4.39 -10.44 6.20
N GLU A 69 5.23 -11.07 5.35
CA GLU A 69 6.39 -11.90 5.70
C GLU A 69 7.62 -11.07 6.10
N GLY A 70 7.65 -9.77 5.78
CA GLY A 70 8.79 -8.88 5.99
C GLY A 70 9.83 -8.90 4.85
N ASP A 71 9.54 -9.59 3.75
CA ASP A 71 10.39 -9.66 2.56
C ASP A 71 10.07 -8.52 1.60
N LEU A 72 10.63 -7.34 1.88
CA LEU A 72 10.38 -6.12 1.11
C LEU A 72 11.02 -6.16 -0.29
N GLU A 73 12.11 -6.90 -0.46
CA GLU A 73 12.81 -7.00 -1.73
C GLU A 73 11.99 -7.82 -2.73
N SER A 74 11.48 -8.99 -2.33
CA SER A 74 10.57 -9.77 -3.17
C SER A 74 9.27 -9.01 -3.45
N ALA A 75 8.73 -8.29 -2.47
CA ALA A 75 7.55 -7.44 -2.68
C ALA A 75 7.81 -6.40 -3.78
N TYR A 76 8.94 -5.71 -3.73
CA TYR A 76 9.33 -4.74 -4.74
C TYR A 76 9.51 -5.37 -6.12
N ALA A 77 10.19 -6.52 -6.20
CA ALA A 77 10.39 -7.25 -7.45
C ALA A 77 9.05 -7.61 -8.11
N ILE A 78 8.07 -8.08 -7.33
CA ILE A 78 6.72 -8.40 -7.81
C ILE A 78 6.02 -7.15 -8.36
N ILE A 79 6.00 -6.04 -7.63
CA ILE A 79 5.32 -4.81 -8.07
C ILE A 79 5.90 -4.31 -9.40
N LYS A 80 7.24 -4.37 -9.53
CA LYS A 80 7.96 -3.89 -10.72
C LYS A 80 7.68 -4.71 -11.99
N THR A 81 7.13 -5.91 -11.87
CA THR A 81 6.75 -6.73 -13.05
C THR A 81 5.64 -6.08 -13.88
N THR A 82 4.78 -5.28 -13.25
CA THR A 82 3.60 -4.68 -13.89
C THR A 82 3.56 -3.15 -13.78
N ASN A 83 4.25 -2.56 -12.81
CA ASN A 83 4.26 -1.11 -12.59
C ASN A 83 5.70 -0.56 -12.58
N SER A 84 6.03 0.29 -13.55
CA SER A 84 7.34 0.91 -13.67
C SER A 84 7.61 1.99 -12.62
N LEU A 85 6.57 2.65 -12.09
CA LEU A 85 6.63 3.83 -11.22
C LEU A 85 5.85 3.63 -9.89
N PRO A 86 6.13 2.57 -9.11
CA PRO A 86 5.30 2.23 -7.95
C PRO A 86 5.34 3.30 -6.84
N ALA A 87 6.47 3.98 -6.68
CA ALA A 87 6.60 5.07 -5.71
C ALA A 87 5.75 6.31 -6.06
N VAL A 88 5.46 6.52 -7.34
CA VAL A 88 4.59 7.61 -7.83
C VAL A 88 3.13 7.16 -7.78
N CYS A 89 2.80 6.04 -8.42
CA CYS A 89 1.43 5.53 -8.45
C CYS A 89 0.85 5.28 -7.04
N GLY A 90 1.65 4.77 -6.11
CA GLY A 90 1.22 4.57 -4.72
C GLY A 90 0.84 5.87 -3.99
N ARG A 91 1.28 7.02 -4.49
CA ARG A 91 0.97 8.35 -3.94
C ARG A 91 -0.18 9.06 -4.63
N VAL A 92 -0.31 8.90 -5.96
CA VAL A 92 -1.20 9.75 -6.77
C VAL A 92 -2.35 9.01 -7.46
N CYS A 93 -2.37 7.68 -7.46
CA CYS A 93 -3.52 6.95 -8.01
C CYS A 93 -4.78 7.26 -7.18
N PRO A 94 -5.95 7.47 -7.82
CA PRO A 94 -7.21 7.66 -7.10
C PRO A 94 -7.81 6.31 -6.70
N GLN A 95 -7.22 5.63 -5.70
CA GLN A 95 -7.56 4.22 -5.39
C GLN A 95 -9.02 4.02 -4.93
N GLU A 96 -9.73 5.08 -4.56
CA GLU A 96 -11.14 5.07 -4.20
C GLU A 96 -12.10 4.91 -5.40
N ASN A 97 -11.62 5.11 -6.64
CA ASN A 97 -12.42 5.11 -7.87
C ASN A 97 -11.91 4.11 -8.94
N GLN A 98 -11.21 3.06 -8.55
CA GLN A 98 -10.55 2.09 -9.45
C GLN A 98 -11.28 0.73 -9.48
#